data_AF-A0A496SG06-F1
#
_entry.id   AF-A0A496SG06-F1
#
_cell.length_a   1.000
_cell.length_b   1.000
_cell.length_c   1.000
_cell.angle_alpha   90.00
_cell.angle_beta   90.00
_cell.angle_gamma   90.00
#
_symmetry.space_group_name_H-M   'P 1'
#
loop_
_entity.id
_entity.type
_entity.pdbx_description
1 polymer ?
#
loop_
_entity_poly.entity_id
_entity_poly.type
_entity_poly.pdbx_seq_one_letter_code
_entity_poly.pdbx_strand_id
1 'polypeptide(L)'
;RGLVDYMMPMTYTNSTLMVRRRTRNHIAQVKGGCHVWEGLGKRSSRSTLSTETLVEQVRIAQEEGAEGIVIFSYSALTDEDLTALAEL
;
A
#
# COMPACT_ATOMS: atom_id res chain seq x y z
N ARG A 1 -16.34 10.67 15.21
CA ARG A 1 -16.63 9.52 14.33
C ARG A 1 -17.36 10.06 13.11
N GLY A 2 -17.06 9.59 11.90
CA GLY A 2 -17.70 10.09 10.67
C GLY A 2 -17.08 11.37 10.08
N LEU A 3 -15.78 11.61 10.30
CA LEU A 3 -15.04 12.65 9.57
C LEU A 3 -14.22 12.07 8.41
N VAL A 4 -13.95 10.77 8.45
CA VAL A 4 -13.07 10.07 7.52
C VAL A 4 -13.66 8.69 7.27
N ASP A 5 -13.95 8.38 6.02
CA ASP A 5 -14.45 7.07 5.59
C ASP A 5 -13.29 6.13 5.20
N TYR A 6 -12.22 6.70 4.66
CA TYR A 6 -11.02 5.99 4.22
C TYR A 6 -9.75 6.68 4.71
N MET A 7 -8.84 5.88 5.25
CA MET A 7 -7.48 6.31 5.53
C MET A 7 -6.52 5.69 4.52
N MET A 8 -5.63 6.51 3.97
CA MET A 8 -4.57 6.07 3.07
C MET A 8 -3.18 6.41 3.63
N PRO A 9 -2.68 5.68 4.64
CA PRO A 9 -1.35 5.93 5.17
C PRO A 9 -0.28 5.70 4.10
N MET A 10 0.58 6.70 3.86
CA MET A 10 1.56 6.64 2.78
C MET A 10 2.87 5.96 3.23
N THR A 11 2.94 4.63 3.09
CA THR A 11 4.11 3.80 3.42
C THR A 11 5.14 3.77 2.28
N TYR A 12 5.92 4.85 2.17
CA TYR A 12 7.03 4.90 1.21
C TYR A 12 8.27 4.21 1.76
N THR A 13 8.54 3.00 1.27
CA THR A 13 9.69 2.18 1.66
C THR A 13 9.99 1.13 0.59
N ASN A 14 11.26 0.70 0.51
CA ASN A 14 11.65 -0.48 -0.28
C ASN A 14 11.56 -1.79 0.53
N SER A 15 11.24 -1.73 1.83
CA SER A 15 11.23 -2.88 2.73
C SER A 15 9.83 -3.47 2.89
N THR A 16 9.64 -4.71 2.42
CA THR A 16 8.42 -5.51 2.61
C THR A 16 8.10 -5.78 4.08
N LEU A 17 9.12 -6.01 4.91
CA LEU A 17 8.97 -6.15 6.36
C LEU A 17 8.37 -4.88 7.00
N MET A 18 8.76 -3.70 6.52
CA MET A 18 8.20 -2.44 7.01
C MET A 18 6.76 -2.25 6.58
N VAL A 19 6.39 -2.63 5.36
CA VAL A 19 5.00 -2.63 4.90
C VAL A 19 4.15 -3.48 5.83
N ARG A 20 4.55 -4.73 6.06
CA ARG A 20 3.83 -5.66 6.96
C ARG A 20 3.56 -5.04 8.34
N ARG A 21 4.62 -4.52 8.98
CA ARG A 21 4.51 -3.93 10.33
C ARG A 21 3.63 -2.68 10.35
N ARG A 22 3.75 -1.84 9.32
CA ARG A 22 3.00 -0.58 9.26
C ARG A 22 1.53 -0.81 8.98
N THR A 23 1.19 -1.64 7.99
CA THR A 23 -0.21 -1.98 7.69
C THR A 23 -0.92 -2.56 8.89
N ARG A 24 -0.30 -3.52 9.59
CA ARG A 24 -0.85 -4.04 10.85
C ARG A 24 -1.13 -2.94 11.88
N ASN A 25 -0.20 -2.00 12.04
CA ASN A 25 -0.37 -0.89 12.98
C ASN A 25 -1.47 0.08 12.53
N HIS A 26 -1.55 0.40 11.24
CA HIS A 26 -2.58 1.30 10.68
C HIS A 26 -3.98 0.74 10.92
N ILE A 27 -4.17 -0.55 10.62
CA ILE A 27 -5.43 -1.28 10.87
C ILE A 27 -5.79 -1.24 12.36
N ALA A 28 -4.82 -1.51 13.25
CA ALA A 28 -5.07 -1.47 14.69
C ALA A 28 -5.42 -0.06 15.20
N GLN A 29 -4.86 0.99 14.61
CA GLN A 29 -5.08 2.38 15.02
C GLN A 29 -6.48 2.89 14.69
N VAL A 30 -7.05 2.49 13.55
CA VAL A 30 -8.40 2.94 13.16
C VAL A 30 -9.50 2.32 14.00
N LYS A 31 -9.24 1.17 14.66
CA LYS A 31 -10.20 0.48 15.54
C LYS A 31 -11.58 0.28 14.90
N GLY A 32 -11.61 -0.03 13.60
CA GLY A 32 -12.84 -0.18 12.81
C GLY A 32 -13.61 1.11 12.55
N GLY A 33 -13.01 2.28 12.81
CA GLY A 33 -13.66 3.59 12.62
C GLY A 33 -13.68 4.10 11.19
N CYS A 34 -12.87 3.53 10.31
CA CYS A 34 -12.80 3.80 8.87
C CYS A 34 -12.09 2.65 8.14
N HIS A 35 -12.21 2.60 6.82
CA HIS A 35 -11.47 1.68 5.97
C HIS A 35 -10.00 2.10 5.88
N VAL A 36 -9.11 1.16 5.61
CA VAL A 36 -7.68 1.44 5.37
C VAL A 36 -7.27 0.90 4.01
N TRP A 37 -6.80 1.81 3.16
CA TRP A 37 -6.16 1.46 1.90
C TRP A 37 -4.67 1.81 1.98
N GLU A 38 -3.78 0.82 1.98
CA GLU A 38 -2.37 1.09 2.24
C GLU A 38 -1.73 1.85 1.06
N GLY A 39 -1.09 2.97 1.36
CA GLY A 39 -0.37 3.77 0.38
C GLY A 39 1.01 3.19 0.08
N LEU A 40 1.25 2.74 -1.14
CA LEU A 40 2.52 2.16 -1.59
C LEU A 40 3.28 3.11 -2.51
N GLY A 41 4.58 3.26 -2.24
CA GLY A 41 5.44 4.20 -2.95
C GLY A 41 6.19 3.59 -4.13
N LYS A 42 5.59 3.48 -5.33
CA LYS A 42 6.30 3.02 -6.54
C LYS A 42 7.58 3.80 -6.83
N ARG A 43 7.52 5.13 -6.77
CA ARG A 43 8.68 6.01 -6.83
C ARG A 43 8.46 7.25 -5.98
N SER A 44 9.39 7.52 -5.09
CA SER A 44 9.42 8.71 -4.23
C SER A 44 10.87 9.02 -3.84
N SER A 45 11.09 10.07 -3.04
CA SER A 45 12.39 10.31 -2.41
C SER A 45 12.81 9.21 -1.42
N ARG A 46 11.90 8.30 -1.04
CA ARG A 46 12.12 7.25 -0.04
C ARG A 46 11.97 5.83 -0.57
N SER A 47 11.59 5.66 -1.84
CA SER A 47 11.32 4.34 -2.42
C SER A 47 11.45 4.35 -3.94
N THR A 48 11.84 3.21 -4.51
CA THR A 48 11.85 2.94 -5.95
C THR A 48 11.66 1.44 -6.10
N LEU A 49 10.45 1.02 -6.47
CA LEU A 49 10.07 -0.39 -6.49
C LEU A 49 10.21 -0.98 -7.90
N SER A 50 10.74 -2.20 -7.98
CA SER A 50 10.50 -3.07 -9.13
C SER A 50 9.05 -3.53 -9.16
N THR A 51 8.59 -4.05 -10.30
CA THR A 51 7.26 -4.68 -10.44
C THR A 51 7.06 -5.78 -9.40
N GLU A 52 8.03 -6.68 -9.26
CA GLU A 52 8.01 -7.78 -8.29
C GLU A 52 7.86 -7.26 -6.85
N THR A 53 8.64 -6.24 -6.48
CA THR A 53 8.56 -5.67 -5.12
C THR A 53 7.23 -4.96 -4.89
N LEU A 54 6.68 -4.28 -5.90
CA LEU A 54 5.36 -3.65 -5.81
C LEU A 54 4.27 -4.69 -5.56
N VAL A 55 4.25 -5.76 -6.36
CA VAL A 55 3.31 -6.89 -6.22
C VAL A 55 3.41 -7.51 -4.83
N GLU A 56 4.63 -7.77 -4.36
CA GLU A 56 4.84 -8.35 -3.03
C GLU A 56 4.34 -7.42 -1.92
N GLN A 57 4.57 -6.11 -2.03
CA GLN A 57 4.05 -5.15 -1.06
C GLN A 57 2.50 -5.10 -1.07
N VAL A 58 1.85 -5.23 -2.23
CA VAL A 58 0.38 -5.31 -2.32
C VAL A 58 -0.15 -6.55 -1.61
N ARG A 59 0.42 -7.73 -1.88
CA ARG A 59 0.02 -8.98 -1.21
C ARG A 59 0.17 -8.89 0.29
N ILE A 60 1.30 -8.38 0.77
CA ILE A 60 1.54 -8.17 2.20
C ILE A 60 0.51 -7.22 2.82
N ALA A 61 0.17 -6.13 2.15
CA ALA A 61 -0.83 -5.21 2.67
C ALA A 61 -2.21 -5.88 2.79
N GLN A 62 -2.61 -6.66 1.78
CA GLN A 62 -3.86 -7.44 1.79
C GLN A 62 -3.85 -8.50 2.90
N GLU A 63 -2.76 -9.25 3.06
CA GLU A 63 -2.60 -10.25 4.13
C GLU A 63 -2.75 -9.67 5.54
N GLU A 64 -2.28 -8.43 5.75
CA GLU A 64 -2.41 -7.73 7.03
C GLU A 64 -3.77 -7.02 7.20
N GLY A 65 -4.69 -7.19 6.24
CA GLY A 65 -6.07 -6.75 6.33
C GLY A 65 -6.37 -5.37 5.75
N ALA A 66 -5.47 -4.79 4.95
CA ALA A 66 -5.82 -3.62 4.15
C ALA A 66 -6.91 -3.99 3.13
N GLU A 67 -7.95 -3.18 3.06
CA GLU A 67 -9.11 -3.41 2.17
C GLU A 67 -8.87 -2.91 0.75
N GLY A 68 -7.73 -2.26 0.54
CA GLY A 68 -7.30 -1.73 -0.74
C GLY A 68 -5.88 -1.19 -0.66
N ILE A 69 -5.40 -0.68 -1.79
CA ILE A 69 -4.10 -0.03 -1.90
C ILE A 69 -4.22 1.26 -2.69
N VAL A 70 -3.32 2.21 -2.44
CA VAL A 70 -3.16 3.44 -3.23
C VAL A 70 -1.71 3.57 -3.67
N ILE A 71 -1.46 3.76 -4.96
CA ILE A 71 -0.10 3.81 -5.48
C ILE A 71 0.35 5.26 -5.71
N PHE A 72 1.55 5.58 -5.24
CA PHE A 72 2.22 6.85 -5.50
C PHE A 72 3.68 6.65 -5.96
N SER A 73 4.20 7.37 -6.96
CA SER A 73 3.47 8.27 -7.86
C SER A 73 2.89 7.48 -9.04
N TYR A 74 1.70 7.88 -9.48
CA TYR A 74 1.04 7.32 -10.65
C TYR A 74 1.94 7.39 -11.91
N SER A 75 2.66 8.50 -12.09
CA SER A 75 3.57 8.72 -13.22
C SER A 75 4.76 7.75 -13.30
N ALA A 76 4.98 6.94 -12.26
CA ALA A 76 6.07 5.96 -12.21
C ALA A 76 5.60 4.52 -12.45
N LEU A 77 4.30 4.29 -12.61
CA LEU A 77 3.75 3.01 -13.02
C LEU A 77 4.06 2.76 -14.51
N THR A 78 4.40 1.52 -14.82
CA THR A 78 4.58 1.00 -16.18
C THR A 78 3.41 0.09 -16.56
N ASP A 79 3.28 -0.22 -17.85
CA ASP A 79 2.30 -1.21 -18.31
C ASP A 79 2.55 -2.60 -17.70
N GLU A 80 3.81 -2.92 -17.40
CA GLU A 80 4.20 -4.15 -16.69
C GLU A 80 3.66 -4.16 -15.26
N ASP A 81 3.79 -3.04 -14.54
CA ASP A 81 3.21 -2.90 -13.20
C ASP A 81 1.69 -3.09 -13.24
N LEU A 82 1.02 -2.43 -14.19
CA LEU A 82 -0.44 -2.50 -14.34
C LEU A 82 -0.91 -3.91 -14.70
N THR A 83 -0.20 -4.60 -15.60
CA THR A 83 -0.51 -5.99 -15.98
C THR A 83 -0.35 -6.92 -14.79
N ALA A 84 0.76 -6.81 -14.04
CA ALA A 84 1.01 -7.66 -12.89
C ALA A 84 0.00 -7.43 -11.74
N LEU A 85 -0.45 -6.19 -11.54
CA LEU A 85 -1.46 -5.86 -10.54
C LEU A 85 -2.86 -6.35 -10.92
N ALA A 86 -3.18 -6.45 -12.22
CA ALA A 86 -4.47 -6.95 -12.69
C ALA A 86 -4.66 -8.47 -12.50
N GLU A 87 -3.58 -9.19 -12.19
CA GLU A 87 -3.58 -10.64 -11.95
C GLU A 87 -3.66 -11.03 -10.45
N LEU A 88 -3.75 -10.04 -9.54
CA LEU A 88 -3.87 -10.23 -8.09
C LEU A 88 -5.31 -10.40 -7.63
#